data_AF-A0A2N3CJJ4-F1
#
_entry.id   AF-A0A2N3CJJ4-F1
#
_cell.length_a   1.000
_cell.length_b   1.000
_cell.length_c   1.000
_cell.angle_alpha   90.00
_cell.angle_beta   90.00
_cell.angle_gamma   90.00
#
_symmetry.space_group_name_H-M   'P 1'
#
loop_
_entity.id
_entity.type
_entity.pdbx_description
1 polymer ?
#
loop_
_entity_poly.entity_id
_entity_poly.type
_entity_poly.pdbx_seq_one_letter_code
_entity_poly.pdbx_strand_id
1 'polypeptide(L)'
;MFKRIFTAALLFGAAAHAPPAEAQTACGPRADIVKRLAEGYSEQLAGAGLQNPRQMIEVWAAPGGGTFTVLVSRADGLSCIV
;
A
#
# COMPACT_ATOMS: atom_id res chain seq x y z
N MET A 1 41.00 -12.89 24.31
CA MET A 1 40.63 -12.01 23.18
C MET A 1 39.38 -12.51 22.44
N PHE A 2 39.35 -13.77 21.96
CA PHE A 2 38.22 -14.34 21.17
C PHE A 2 36.84 -14.27 21.82
N LYS A 3 36.74 -14.45 23.15
CA LYS A 3 35.47 -14.47 23.90
C LYS A 3 34.74 -13.12 23.87
N ARG A 4 35.49 -12.00 23.84
CA ARG A 4 34.92 -10.63 23.77
C ARG A 4 34.40 -10.30 22.37
N ILE A 5 35.07 -10.83 21.33
CA ILE A 5 34.68 -10.63 19.93
C ILE A 5 33.36 -11.35 19.65
N PHE A 6 33.19 -12.57 20.17
CA PHE A 6 31.93 -13.32 20.02
C PHE A 6 30.73 -12.63 20.68
N THR A 7 30.90 -12.09 21.89
CA THR A 7 29.82 -11.37 22.58
C THR A 7 29.41 -10.10 21.85
N ALA A 8 30.38 -9.35 21.32
CA ALA A 8 30.10 -8.15 20.53
C ALA A 8 29.36 -8.49 19.22
N ALA A 9 29.75 -9.57 18.54
CA ALA A 9 29.10 -10.02 17.31
C ALA A 9 27.63 -10.45 17.52
N LEU A 10 27.35 -11.14 18.62
CA LEU A 10 25.98 -11.56 18.97
C LEU A 10 25.07 -10.38 19.30
N LEU A 11 25.57 -9.39 20.04
CA LEU A 11 24.81 -8.18 20.37
C LEU A 11 24.52 -7.33 19.13
N PHE A 12 25.47 -7.22 18.21
CA PHE A 12 25.27 -6.48 16.96
C PHE A 12 24.32 -7.21 16.00
N GLY A 13 24.37 -8.54 15.95
CA GLY A 13 23.48 -9.37 15.13
C GLY A 13 22.01 -9.26 15.52
N ALA A 14 21.70 -9.19 16.82
CA ALA A 14 20.33 -9.03 17.30
C ALA A 14 19.76 -7.62 17.01
N ALA A 15 20.59 -6.58 17.05
CA ALA A 15 20.16 -5.20 16.74
C ALA A 15 19.94 -4.95 15.24
N ALA A 16 20.49 -5.80 14.37
CA ALA A 16 20.34 -5.70 12.92
C ALA A 16 19.01 -6.29 12.39
N HIS A 17 18.21 -6.94 13.25
CA HIS A 17 16.85 -7.35 12.88
C HIS A 17 15.89 -6.17 13.03
N ALA A 18 15.81 -5.36 11.96
CA ALA A 18 14.68 -4.45 11.82
C ALA A 18 13.39 -5.28 11.79
N PRO A 19 12.32 -4.87 12.51
CA PRO A 19 11.03 -5.52 12.39
C PRO A 19 10.58 -5.45 10.92
N PRO A 20 9.89 -6.49 10.43
CA PRO A 20 9.32 -6.44 9.09
C PRO A 20 8.44 -5.20 8.98
N ALA A 21 8.72 -4.36 7.98
CA ALA A 21 7.84 -3.25 7.64
C ALA A 21 6.62 -3.84 6.94
N GLU A 22 5.60 -4.16 7.73
CA GLU A 22 4.26 -4.49 7.20
C GLU A 22 3.77 -3.25 6.44
N ALA A 23 3.74 -3.33 5.11
CA ALA A 23 3.10 -2.32 4.29
C ALA A 23 1.61 -2.30 4.67
N GLN A 24 1.21 -1.27 5.44
CA GLN A 24 -0.18 -1.12 5.86
C GLN A 24 -1.02 -0.86 4.61
N THR A 25 -1.69 -1.91 4.11
CA THR A 25 -2.63 -1.78 3.01
C THR A 25 -3.77 -0.89 3.52
N ALA A 26 -3.77 0.36 3.09
CA ALA A 26 -4.75 1.33 3.51
C ALA A 26 -6.10 0.97 2.88
N CYS A 27 -6.94 0.30 3.66
CA CYS A 27 -8.26 -0.16 3.26
C CYS A 27 -9.37 0.64 3.93
N GLY A 28 -10.47 0.84 3.23
CA GLY A 28 -11.64 1.53 3.76
C GLY A 28 -12.83 1.45 2.80
N PRO A 29 -13.96 2.10 3.13
CA PRO A 29 -15.08 2.22 2.22
C PRO A 29 -14.62 2.89 0.92
N ARG A 30 -14.95 2.26 -0.23
CA ARG A 30 -14.54 2.76 -1.55
C ARG A 30 -14.97 4.22 -1.76
N ALA A 31 -16.17 4.58 -1.31
CA ALA A 31 -16.70 5.93 -1.44
C ALA A 31 -15.78 6.99 -0.78
N ASP A 32 -15.25 6.70 0.40
CA ASP A 32 -14.39 7.63 1.14
C ASP A 32 -13.03 7.78 0.47
N ILE A 33 -12.46 6.67 -0.03
CA ILE A 33 -11.18 6.67 -0.74
C ILE A 33 -11.32 7.46 -2.05
N VAL A 34 -12.33 7.13 -2.86
CA VAL A 34 -12.60 7.82 -4.13
C VAL A 34 -12.80 9.31 -3.93
N LYS A 35 -13.55 9.70 -2.90
CA LYS A 35 -13.73 11.12 -2.56
C LYS A 35 -12.40 11.81 -2.27
N ARG A 36 -11.51 11.17 -1.49
CA ARG A 36 -10.18 11.71 -1.21
C ARG A 36 -9.30 11.81 -2.45
N LEU A 37 -9.33 10.81 -3.33
CA LEU A 37 -8.58 10.83 -4.59
C LEU A 37 -9.05 11.97 -5.49
N ALA A 38 -10.37 12.13 -5.62
CA ALA A 38 -10.96 13.18 -6.45
C ALA A 38 -10.72 14.60 -5.88
N GLU A 39 -10.98 14.81 -4.58
CA GLU A 39 -10.90 16.15 -3.96
C GLU A 39 -9.48 16.54 -3.55
N GLY A 40 -8.70 15.59 -3.02
CA GLY A 40 -7.37 15.84 -2.47
C GLY A 40 -6.24 15.77 -3.50
N TYR A 41 -6.37 14.88 -4.49
CA TYR A 41 -5.32 14.63 -5.48
C TYR A 41 -5.75 14.99 -6.91
N SER A 42 -7.01 15.41 -7.12
CA SER A 42 -7.58 15.63 -8.46
C SER A 42 -7.45 14.41 -9.37
N GLU A 43 -7.39 13.21 -8.78
CA GLU A 43 -7.28 11.98 -9.53
C GLU A 43 -8.65 11.53 -10.02
N GLN A 44 -8.70 11.10 -11.27
CA GLN A 44 -9.90 10.60 -11.92
C GLN A 44 -9.68 9.14 -12.35
N LEU A 45 -10.77 8.38 -12.46
CA LEU A 45 -10.69 6.99 -12.89
C LEU A 45 -10.14 6.93 -14.32
N ALA A 46 -8.92 6.43 -14.47
CA ALA A 46 -8.24 6.25 -15.75
C ALA A 46 -8.56 4.89 -16.38
N GLY A 47 -8.84 3.88 -15.55
CA GLY A 47 -9.24 2.56 -16.02
C GLY A 47 -9.66 1.63 -14.88
N ALA A 48 -10.45 0.61 -15.19
CA ALA A 48 -10.86 -0.42 -14.24
C ALA A 48 -11.00 -1.77 -14.95
N GLY A 49 -10.74 -2.86 -14.20
CA GLY A 49 -10.87 -4.22 -14.71
C GLY A 49 -11.12 -5.24 -13.60
N LEU A 50 -11.95 -6.23 -13.87
CA LEU A 50 -12.17 -7.32 -12.93
C LEU A 50 -10.95 -8.24 -12.90
N GLN A 51 -10.37 -8.41 -11.72
CA GLN A 51 -9.37 -9.45 -11.48
C GLN A 51 -10.07 -10.82 -11.36
N ASN A 52 -11.26 -10.84 -10.75
CA ASN A 52 -12.13 -12.01 -10.61
C ASN A 52 -13.57 -11.53 -10.29
N PRO A 53 -14.58 -12.41 -10.17
CA PRO A 53 -15.97 -12.02 -9.92
C PRO A 53 -16.22 -11.21 -8.64
N ARG A 54 -15.26 -11.14 -7.71
CA ARG A 54 -15.39 -10.46 -6.42
C ARG A 54 -14.44 -9.28 -6.23
N GLN A 55 -13.49 -9.08 -7.14
CA GLN A 55 -12.44 -8.08 -7.03
C GLN A 55 -12.22 -7.35 -8.35
N MET A 56 -12.15 -6.02 -8.27
CA MET A 56 -11.87 -5.10 -9.36
C MET A 56 -10.62 -4.30 -9.04
N ILE A 57 -9.72 -4.21 -10.01
CA ILE A 57 -8.59 -3.29 -9.97
C ILE A 57 -9.03 -1.99 -10.64
N GLU A 58 -8.74 -0.87 -10.00
CA GLU A 58 -9.02 0.47 -10.52
C GLU A 58 -7.72 1.28 -10.53
N VAL A 59 -7.48 2.01 -11.60
CA VAL A 59 -6.36 2.94 -11.74
C VAL A 59 -6.92 4.35 -11.79
N TRP A 60 -6.50 5.18 -10.85
CA TRP A 60 -6.85 6.58 -10.71
C TRP A 60 -5.63 7.42 -11.05
N ALA A 61 -5.78 8.49 -11.81
CA ALA A 61 -4.67 9.33 -12.23
C ALA A 61 -5.06 10.80 -12.31
N ALA A 62 -4.13 11.68 -11.95
CA ALA A 62 -4.31 13.11 -12.09
C ALA A 62 -4.20 13.50 -13.58
N PRO A 63 -5.04 14.43 -14.07
CA PRO A 63 -4.88 15.00 -15.40
C PRO A 63 -3.47 15.57 -15.58
N GLY A 64 -2.74 15.08 -16.58
CA GLY A 64 -1.36 15.50 -16.83
C GLY A 64 -0.25 14.63 -16.20
N GLY A 65 -0.61 13.56 -15.48
CA GLY A 65 0.34 12.49 -15.12
C GLY A 65 1.21 12.73 -13.89
N GLY A 66 0.81 13.64 -12.99
CA GLY A 66 1.58 13.95 -11.77
C GLY A 66 1.49 12.88 -10.68
N THR A 67 0.29 12.33 -10.45
CA THR A 67 0.05 11.28 -9.44
C THR A 67 -0.88 10.21 -10.01
N PHE A 68 -0.75 9.00 -9.47
CA PHE A 68 -1.68 7.92 -9.72
C PHE A 68 -1.84 7.06 -8.47
N THR A 69 -3.00 6.44 -8.34
CA THR A 69 -3.33 5.50 -7.27
C THR A 69 -3.97 4.25 -7.87
N VAL A 70 -3.53 3.08 -7.41
CA VAL A 70 -4.17 1.81 -7.77
C VAL A 70 -4.97 1.31 -6.59
N LEU A 71 -6.22 0.93 -6.86
CA LEU A 71 -7.14 0.38 -5.88
C LEU A 71 -7.49 -1.06 -6.23
N VAL A 72 -7.65 -1.88 -5.21
CA VAL A 72 -8.34 -3.17 -5.30
C VAL A 72 -9.67 -3.04 -4.56
N SER A 73 -10.74 -2.92 -5.31
CA SER A 73 -12.11 -2.83 -4.82
C SER A 73 -12.78 -4.19 -4.82
N ARG A 74 -13.51 -4.48 -3.75
CA ARG A 74 -14.31 -5.69 -3.60
C ARG A 74 -15.79 -5.40 -3.81
N ALA A 75 -16.54 -6.44 -4.15
CA ALA A 75 -17.98 -6.35 -4.36
C ALA A 75 -18.78 -5.93 -3.10
N ASP A 76 -18.20 -6.04 -1.90
CA ASP A 76 -18.80 -5.59 -0.64
C ASP A 76 -18.54 -4.11 -0.32
N GLY A 77 -17.92 -3.36 -1.24
CA GLY A 77 -17.70 -1.92 -1.12
C GLY A 77 -16.43 -1.53 -0.38
N LEU A 78 -15.62 -2.50 0.09
CA LEU A 78 -14.28 -2.26 0.62
C LEU A 78 -13.28 -2.08 -0.53
N SER A 79 -12.39 -1.10 -0.40
CA SER A 79 -11.29 -0.86 -1.34
C SER A 79 -9.99 -0.67 -0.59
N CYS A 80 -8.90 -1.19 -1.14
CA CYS A 80 -7.55 -1.09 -0.59
C CYS A 80 -6.61 -0.44 -1.59
N ILE A 81 -5.77 0.48 -1.13
CA ILE A 81 -4.67 1.05 -1.91
C ILE A 81 -3.53 0.03 -1.98
N VAL A 82 -3.00 -0.23 -3.18
CA VAL A 82 -1.91 -1.18 -3.43
C VAL A 82 -0.66 -0.52 -3.99
#